data_AF-C3N5Z6-F1
#
_entry.id   AF-C3N5Z6-F1
#
_cell.length_a   1.000
_cell.length_b   1.000
_cell.length_c   1.000
_cell.angle_alpha   90.00
_cell.angle_beta   90.00
_cell.angle_gamma   90.00
#
_symmetry.space_group_name_H-M   'P 1'
#
loop_
_entity.id
_entity.type
_entity.pdbx_description
1 polymer ?
#
loop_
_entity_poly.entity_id
_entity_poly.type
_entity_poly.pdbx_seq_one_letter_code
_entity_poly.pdbx_strand_id
1 'polypeptide(L)'
;MESKLMQILEGLLNEFEDWRSGKSNIEPTIIKIHDSIIRSDPNTERGIINLDVIGIAIYSAIEDLSNYHDISRSLAVLTYHLITSHPFVDANKRTAYILLLNILYELSVKEIQQNLEEELIKTLVEVADNPPEEDEYAISKIRKIIQKIIED
;
A
#
# COMPACT_ATOMS: atom_id res chain seq x y z
N MET A 1 -13.13 5.13 12.11
CA MET A 1 -12.26 4.91 10.94
C MET A 1 -11.06 4.05 11.31
N GLU A 2 -10.36 4.34 12.41
CA GLU A 2 -9.24 3.52 12.91
C GLU A 2 -9.57 2.04 13.08
N SER A 3 -10.62 1.68 13.83
CA SER A 3 -11.02 0.27 13.99
C SER A 3 -11.36 -0.42 12.66
N LYS A 4 -11.86 0.34 11.67
CA LYS A 4 -12.13 -0.19 10.32
C LYS A 4 -10.82 -0.40 9.56
N LEU A 5 -9.88 0.53 9.63
CA LEU A 5 -8.54 0.36 9.05
C LEU A 5 -7.85 -0.86 9.68
N MET A 6 -7.90 -1.02 10.99
CA MET A 6 -7.33 -2.19 11.67
C MET A 6 -7.91 -3.50 11.11
N GLN A 7 -9.24 -3.60 10.99
CA GLN A 7 -9.89 -4.78 10.40
C GLN A 7 -9.46 -5.04 8.96
N ILE A 8 -9.28 -3.99 8.15
CA ILE A 8 -8.80 -4.11 6.77
C ILE A 8 -7.36 -4.63 6.76
N LEU A 9 -6.46 -4.03 7.54
CA LEU A 9 -5.05 -4.42 7.59
C LEU A 9 -4.86 -5.84 8.13
N GLU A 10 -5.55 -6.20 9.22
CA GLU A 10 -5.54 -7.57 9.75
C GLU A 10 -6.12 -8.57 8.74
N GLY A 11 -7.18 -8.19 8.01
CA GLY A 11 -7.75 -8.98 6.93
C GLY A 11 -6.72 -9.25 5.82
N LEU A 12 -6.03 -8.20 5.35
CA LEU A 12 -4.96 -8.29 4.35
C LEU A 12 -3.80 -9.17 4.82
N LEU A 13 -3.39 -9.04 6.09
CA LEU A 13 -2.32 -9.87 6.64
C LEU A 13 -2.73 -11.34 6.71
N ASN A 14 -3.93 -11.62 7.22
CA ASN A 14 -4.43 -12.98 7.37
C ASN A 14 -4.60 -13.69 6.02
N GLU A 15 -5.20 -13.04 5.02
CA GLU A 15 -5.33 -13.63 3.68
C GLU A 15 -3.94 -13.93 3.07
N PHE A 16 -2.96 -13.04 3.30
CA PHE A 16 -1.61 -13.20 2.78
C PHE A 16 -0.87 -14.37 3.43
N GLU A 17 -0.89 -14.44 4.76
CA GLU A 17 -0.21 -15.49 5.52
C GLU A 17 -0.87 -16.87 5.35
N ASP A 18 -2.20 -16.93 5.25
CA ASP A 18 -2.90 -18.19 4.95
C ASP A 18 -2.56 -18.71 3.55
N TRP A 19 -2.48 -17.83 2.56
CA TRP A 19 -2.04 -18.21 1.21
C TRP A 19 -0.58 -18.63 1.18
N ARG A 20 0.32 -17.82 1.78
CA ARG A 20 1.76 -18.06 1.82
C ARG A 20 2.11 -19.38 2.53
N SER A 21 1.38 -19.73 3.58
CA SER A 21 1.57 -20.98 4.33
C SER A 21 0.87 -22.20 3.69
N GLY A 22 0.14 -22.01 2.59
CA GLY A 22 -0.60 -23.08 1.89
C GLY A 22 -1.89 -23.51 2.60
N LYS A 23 -2.37 -22.76 3.59
CA LYS A 23 -3.67 -23.01 4.25
C LYS A 23 -4.85 -22.58 3.38
N SER A 24 -4.63 -21.60 2.51
CA SER A 24 -5.63 -21.09 1.57
C SER A 24 -5.11 -21.16 0.14
N ASN A 25 -5.99 -21.55 -0.78
CA ASN A 25 -5.73 -21.47 -2.23
C ASN A 25 -6.28 -20.16 -2.82
N ILE A 26 -6.86 -19.28 -2.00
CA ILE A 26 -7.36 -17.99 -2.44
C ILE A 26 -6.19 -17.03 -2.51
N GLU A 27 -5.95 -16.50 -3.71
CA GLU A 27 -4.91 -15.51 -3.94
C GLU A 27 -5.18 -14.22 -3.13
N PRO A 28 -4.18 -13.66 -2.43
CA PRO A 28 -4.33 -12.44 -1.65
C PRO A 28 -4.67 -11.24 -2.52
N THR A 29 -5.38 -10.27 -1.96
CA THR A 29 -5.82 -9.04 -2.64
C THR A 29 -4.65 -8.30 -3.28
N ILE A 30 -3.52 -8.16 -2.58
CA ILE A 30 -2.33 -7.50 -3.13
C ILE A 30 -1.76 -8.22 -4.37
N ILE A 31 -1.78 -9.55 -4.38
CA ILE A 31 -1.33 -10.34 -5.54
C ILE A 31 -2.34 -10.20 -6.69
N LYS A 32 -3.66 -10.28 -6.41
CA LYS A 32 -4.71 -10.05 -7.42
C LYS A 32 -4.60 -8.68 -8.07
N ILE A 33 -4.33 -7.64 -7.28
CA ILE A 33 -4.12 -6.27 -7.78
C ILE A 33 -2.91 -6.24 -8.73
N HIS A 34 -1.77 -6.77 -8.28
CA HIS A 34 -0.55 -6.84 -9.09
C HIS A 34 -0.80 -7.57 -10.42
N ASP A 35 -1.36 -8.76 -10.35
CA ASP A 35 -1.66 -9.59 -11.51
C ASP A 35 -2.63 -8.93 -12.49
N SER A 36 -3.59 -8.15 -11.98
CA SER A 36 -4.50 -7.35 -12.82
C SER A 36 -3.76 -6.24 -13.56
N ILE A 37 -2.84 -5.55 -12.89
CA ILE A 37 -2.01 -4.50 -13.50
C ILE A 37 -1.14 -5.11 -14.60
N ILE A 38 -0.45 -6.22 -14.31
CA ILE A 38 0.43 -6.87 -15.29
C ILE A 38 -0.35 -7.37 -16.52
N ARG A 39 -1.54 -7.93 -16.31
CA ARG A 39 -2.41 -8.36 -17.42
C ARG A 39 -2.85 -7.22 -18.33
N SER A 40 -2.93 -5.99 -17.80
CA SER A 40 -3.39 -4.82 -18.54
C SER A 40 -2.30 -4.11 -19.34
N ASP A 41 -1.03 -4.35 -19.03
CA ASP A 41 0.11 -3.65 -19.65
C ASP A 41 1.12 -4.66 -20.25
N PRO A 42 1.18 -4.80 -21.59
CA PRO A 42 2.06 -5.76 -22.24
C PRO A 42 3.56 -5.44 -22.08
N ASN A 43 3.91 -4.26 -21.55
CA ASN A 43 5.30 -3.86 -21.31
C ASN A 43 5.78 -4.21 -19.90
N THR A 44 4.95 -4.87 -19.08
CA THR A 44 5.30 -5.25 -17.71
C THR A 44 5.76 -6.68 -17.59
N GLU A 45 6.69 -6.91 -16.66
CA GLU A 45 7.25 -8.24 -16.41
C GLU A 45 6.58 -8.91 -15.19
N ARG A 46 6.24 -10.19 -15.35
CA ARG A 46 5.65 -10.99 -14.27
C ARG A 46 6.73 -11.52 -13.34
N GLY A 47 6.45 -11.49 -12.06
CA GLY A 47 7.24 -12.21 -11.07
C GLY A 47 7.19 -11.56 -9.69
N ILE A 48 7.49 -12.38 -8.70
CA ILE A 48 7.63 -11.96 -7.32
C ILE A 48 9.10 -12.14 -6.95
N ILE A 49 9.74 -11.06 -6.49
CA ILE A 49 11.14 -11.06 -6.06
C ILE A 49 11.22 -11.56 -4.62
N ASN A 50 10.42 -10.97 -3.73
CA ASN A 50 10.43 -11.28 -2.32
C ASN A 50 9.01 -11.19 -1.75
N LEU A 51 8.44 -12.33 -1.38
CA LEU A 51 7.11 -12.39 -0.78
C LEU A 51 7.12 -11.86 0.67
N ASP A 52 8.22 -12.05 1.39
CA ASP A 52 8.28 -11.80 2.82
C ASP A 52 8.09 -10.31 3.15
N VAL A 53 8.54 -9.43 2.25
CA VAL A 53 8.42 -7.98 2.43
C VAL A 53 6.98 -7.48 2.34
N ILE A 54 6.08 -8.23 1.70
CA ILE A 54 4.65 -7.89 1.65
C ILE A 54 4.04 -8.03 3.05
N GLY A 55 4.24 -9.19 3.70
CA GLY A 55 3.76 -9.43 5.06
C GLY A 55 4.36 -8.44 6.06
N ILE A 56 5.66 -8.13 5.92
CA ILE A 56 6.34 -7.12 6.74
C ILE A 56 5.71 -5.74 6.54
N ALA A 57 5.45 -5.30 5.31
CA ALA A 57 4.84 -3.99 5.04
C ALA A 57 3.46 -3.85 5.68
N ILE A 58 2.63 -4.91 5.62
CA ILE A 58 1.29 -4.92 6.25
C ILE A 58 1.43 -4.92 7.78
N TYR A 59 2.31 -5.75 8.33
CA TYR A 59 2.56 -5.79 9.77
C TYR A 59 3.06 -4.46 10.31
N SER A 60 4.01 -3.80 9.64
CA SER A 60 4.51 -2.47 10.02
C SER A 60 3.39 -1.43 10.07
N ALA A 61 2.43 -1.49 9.14
CA ALA A 61 1.29 -0.58 9.15
C ALA A 61 0.33 -0.82 10.33
N ILE A 62 0.12 -2.09 10.70
CA ILE A 62 -0.67 -2.49 11.89
C ILE A 62 0.00 -2.01 13.17
N GLU A 63 1.31 -2.23 13.29
CA GLU A 63 2.10 -1.79 14.44
C GLU A 63 2.10 -0.26 14.55
N ASP A 64 2.31 0.46 13.44
CA ASP A 64 2.26 1.92 13.42
C ASP A 64 0.88 2.46 13.82
N LEU A 65 -0.21 1.86 13.33
CA LEU A 65 -1.57 2.23 13.73
C LEU A 65 -1.81 2.02 15.23
N SER A 66 -1.33 0.89 15.76
CA SER A 66 -1.50 0.53 17.18
C SER A 66 -0.71 1.46 18.11
N ASN A 67 0.47 1.92 17.66
CA ASN A 67 1.36 2.75 18.47
C ASN A 67 1.01 4.24 18.41
N TYR A 68 0.61 4.74 17.23
CA TYR A 68 0.44 6.18 17.01
C TYR A 68 -1.02 6.61 16.85
N HIS A 69 -1.96 5.68 16.64
CA HIS A 69 -3.37 5.96 16.39
C HIS A 69 -3.60 6.95 15.23
N ASP A 70 -2.70 6.93 14.23
CA ASP A 70 -2.74 7.81 13.06
C ASP A 70 -2.97 6.99 11.79
N ILE A 71 -4.19 7.09 11.27
CA ILE A 71 -4.67 6.39 10.07
C ILE A 71 -3.82 6.79 8.85
N SER A 72 -3.57 8.08 8.68
CA SER A 72 -2.83 8.61 7.53
C SER A 72 -1.37 8.17 7.56
N ARG A 73 -0.77 8.10 8.77
CA ARG A 73 0.59 7.60 8.97
C ARG A 73 0.69 6.10 8.68
N SER A 74 -0.22 5.30 9.22
CA SER A 74 -0.23 3.85 8.99
C SER A 74 -0.35 3.51 7.50
N LEU A 75 -1.23 4.20 6.76
CA LEU A 75 -1.35 4.04 5.32
C LEU A 75 -0.11 4.50 4.56
N ALA A 76 0.56 5.56 5.03
CA ALA A 76 1.82 6.02 4.46
C ALA A 76 2.95 5.01 4.68
N VAL A 77 3.04 4.39 5.87
CA VAL A 77 3.99 3.32 6.19
C VAL A 77 3.78 2.11 5.27
N LEU A 78 2.54 1.64 5.13
CA LEU A 78 2.20 0.54 4.21
C LEU A 78 2.67 0.86 2.78
N THR A 79 2.28 2.03 2.28
CA THR A 79 2.54 2.43 0.89
C THR A 79 4.03 2.60 0.64
N TYR A 80 4.74 3.23 1.57
CA TYR A 80 6.18 3.42 1.50
C TYR A 80 6.91 2.08 1.39
N HIS A 81 6.65 1.16 2.33
CA HIS A 81 7.35 -0.13 2.34
C HIS A 81 7.05 -0.98 1.10
N LEU A 82 5.81 -0.98 0.59
CA LEU A 82 5.49 -1.70 -0.64
C LEU A 82 6.20 -1.14 -1.87
N ILE A 83 6.47 0.16 -1.89
CA ILE A 83 7.20 0.80 -2.99
C ILE A 83 8.69 0.51 -2.90
N THR A 84 9.31 0.71 -1.74
CA THR A 84 10.77 0.67 -1.58
C THR A 84 11.34 -0.74 -1.40
N SER A 85 10.52 -1.69 -0.94
CA SER A 85 10.97 -3.09 -0.79
C SER A 85 10.90 -3.91 -2.07
N HIS A 86 10.27 -3.39 -3.13
CA HIS A 86 10.15 -4.02 -4.44
C HIS A 86 9.76 -5.52 -4.40
N PRO A 87 8.59 -5.87 -3.81
CA PRO A 87 8.16 -7.27 -3.72
C PRO A 87 8.02 -7.95 -5.09
N PHE A 88 7.69 -7.19 -6.13
CA PHE A 88 7.46 -7.68 -7.49
C PHE A 88 8.56 -7.25 -8.46
N VAL A 89 8.71 -7.99 -9.56
CA VAL A 89 9.65 -7.65 -10.65
C VAL A 89 9.33 -6.28 -11.24
N ASP A 90 8.04 -6.01 -11.49
CA ASP A 90 7.54 -4.72 -11.97
C ASP A 90 6.19 -4.40 -11.31
N ALA A 91 5.68 -3.20 -11.55
CA ALA A 91 4.39 -2.68 -11.08
C ALA A 91 4.27 -2.45 -9.57
N ASN A 92 5.37 -2.40 -8.82
CA ASN A 92 5.37 -2.11 -7.37
C ASN A 92 4.63 -0.80 -7.02
N LYS A 93 5.01 0.32 -7.67
CA LYS A 93 4.37 1.64 -7.49
C LYS A 93 2.86 1.59 -7.74
N ARG A 94 2.47 0.99 -8.88
CA ARG A 94 1.07 0.88 -9.30
C ARG A 94 0.27 -0.01 -8.35
N THR A 95 0.86 -1.12 -7.90
CA THR A 95 0.22 -2.05 -6.96
C THR A 95 -0.02 -1.39 -5.60
N ALA A 96 1.01 -0.72 -5.05
CA ALA A 96 0.89 0.02 -3.80
C ALA A 96 -0.16 1.14 -3.90
N TYR A 97 -0.16 1.89 -5.01
CA TYR A 97 -1.14 2.94 -5.26
C TYR A 97 -2.58 2.41 -5.31
N ILE A 98 -2.86 1.37 -6.11
CA ILE A 98 -4.20 0.80 -6.22
C ILE A 98 -4.65 0.17 -4.89
N LEU A 99 -3.74 -0.48 -4.14
CA LEU A 99 -4.07 -0.99 -2.82
C LEU A 99 -4.47 0.15 -1.87
N LEU A 100 -3.71 1.25 -1.85
CA LEU A 100 -4.05 2.44 -1.06
C LEU A 100 -5.42 3.00 -1.46
N LEU A 101 -5.71 3.13 -2.75
CA LEU A 101 -7.02 3.59 -3.23
C LEU A 101 -8.16 2.68 -2.77
N ASN A 102 -7.99 1.36 -2.86
CA ASN A 102 -9.00 0.41 -2.40
C ASN A 102 -9.27 0.58 -0.90
N ILE A 103 -8.23 0.72 -0.08
CA ILE A 103 -8.38 0.94 1.37
C ILE A 103 -9.09 2.28 1.63
N LEU A 104 -8.67 3.36 0.97
CA LEU A 104 -9.29 4.68 1.13
C LEU A 104 -10.77 4.67 0.74
N TYR A 105 -11.10 4.03 -0.39
CA TYR A 105 -12.48 3.86 -0.83
C TYR A 105 -13.32 3.09 0.19
N GLU A 106 -12.77 2.01 0.77
CA GLU A 106 -13.44 1.30 1.84
C GLU A 106 -13.60 2.15 3.11
N LEU A 107 -12.63 3.01 3.45
CA LEU A 107 -12.69 3.84 4.65
C LEU A 107 -13.71 4.98 4.56
N SER A 108 -13.75 5.72 3.45
CA SER A 108 -14.51 6.97 3.33
C SER A 108 -15.63 6.96 2.31
N VAL A 109 -15.67 5.99 1.38
CA VAL A 109 -16.65 5.90 0.27
C VAL A 109 -16.74 7.22 -0.53
N LYS A 110 -15.62 7.93 -0.67
CA LYS A 110 -15.52 9.18 -1.44
C LYS A 110 -14.53 9.01 -2.58
N GLU A 111 -14.82 9.69 -3.68
CA GLU A 111 -13.84 9.90 -4.75
C GLU A 111 -12.77 10.87 -4.27
N ILE A 112 -11.51 10.59 -4.63
CA ILE A 112 -10.38 11.47 -4.32
C ILE A 112 -10.42 12.64 -5.30
N GLN A 113 -10.22 13.87 -4.80
CA GLN A 113 -10.12 15.03 -5.68
C GLN A 113 -8.91 14.88 -6.62
N GLN A 114 -9.11 15.18 -7.90
CA GLN A 114 -8.10 14.99 -8.94
C GLN A 114 -6.73 15.64 -8.61
N ASN A 115 -6.73 16.84 -8.03
CA ASN A 115 -5.50 17.53 -7.62
C ASN A 115 -4.72 16.78 -6.52
N LEU A 116 -5.43 16.18 -5.55
CA LEU A 116 -4.80 15.37 -4.50
C LEU A 116 -4.33 14.03 -5.04
N GLU A 117 -5.07 13.44 -5.96
CA GLU A 117 -4.68 12.23 -6.67
C GLU A 117 -3.37 12.44 -7.44
N GLU A 118 -3.28 13.54 -8.21
CA GLU A 118 -2.07 13.91 -8.94
C GLU A 118 -0.87 14.22 -8.00
N GLU A 119 -1.11 14.89 -6.88
CA GLU A 119 -0.08 15.16 -5.85
C GLU A 119 0.44 13.86 -5.24
N LEU A 120 -0.46 12.92 -4.94
CA LEU A 120 -0.13 11.60 -4.41
C LEU A 120 0.72 10.81 -5.41
N ILE A 121 0.27 10.67 -6.65
CA ILE A 121 0.99 9.92 -7.70
C ILE A 121 2.41 10.49 -7.89
N LYS A 122 2.55 11.82 -8.00
CA LYS A 122 3.87 12.47 -8.14
C LYS A 122 4.78 12.15 -6.96
N THR A 123 4.24 12.19 -5.74
CA THR A 123 5.01 11.90 -4.52
C THR A 123 5.44 10.43 -4.46
N LEU A 124 4.56 9.49 -4.83
CA LEU A 124 4.91 8.07 -4.87
C LEU A 124 5.99 7.77 -5.92
N VAL A 125 5.96 8.44 -7.07
CA VAL A 125 7.02 8.35 -8.09
C VAL A 125 8.34 8.92 -7.57
N GLU A 126 8.31 10.11 -6.96
CA GLU A 126 9.51 10.74 -6.37
C GLU A 126 10.17 9.82 -5.34
N VAL A 127 9.39 9.26 -4.41
CA VAL A 127 9.87 8.35 -3.36
C VAL A 127 10.45 7.06 -3.93
N ALA A 128 9.85 6.52 -4.98
CA ALA A 128 10.34 5.30 -5.61
C ALA A 128 11.64 5.51 -6.40
N ASP A 129 11.73 6.63 -7.12
CA ASP A 129 12.86 6.89 -8.02
C ASP A 129 14.05 7.52 -7.27
N ASN A 130 13.78 8.23 -6.17
CA ASN A 130 14.78 8.86 -5.31
C ASN A 130 14.42 8.65 -3.83
N PRO A 131 14.51 7.40 -3.30
CA PRO A 131 14.22 7.15 -1.90
C PRO A 131 15.17 7.97 -1.02
N PRO A 132 14.65 8.76 -0.06
CA PRO A 132 15.48 9.54 0.83
C PRO A 132 16.33 8.63 1.74
N GLU A 133 17.45 9.14 2.24
CA GLU A 133 18.28 8.42 3.23
C GLU A 133 17.51 8.13 4.52
N GLU A 134 16.53 8.97 4.87
CA GLU A 134 15.66 8.81 6.04
C GLU A 134 14.23 8.46 5.62
N ASP A 135 13.81 7.22 5.90
CA ASP A 135 12.47 6.70 5.61
C ASP A 135 11.35 7.62 6.11
N GLU A 136 11.52 8.18 7.31
CA GLU A 136 10.54 9.04 7.97
C GLU A 136 10.21 10.29 7.14
N TYR A 137 11.16 10.81 6.36
CA TYR A 137 10.91 11.95 5.49
C TYR A 137 9.91 11.60 4.37
N ALA A 138 10.07 10.45 3.72
CA ALA A 138 9.15 9.97 2.70
C ALA A 138 7.77 9.62 3.29
N ILE A 139 7.75 8.91 4.43
CA ILE A 139 6.51 8.55 5.14
C ILE A 139 5.73 9.83 5.51
N SER A 140 6.40 10.84 6.05
CA SER A 140 5.78 12.13 6.41
C SER A 140 5.22 12.88 5.20
N LYS A 141 5.91 12.85 4.05
CA LYS A 141 5.39 13.42 2.79
C LYS A 141 4.10 12.72 2.34
N ILE A 142 4.10 11.39 2.28
CA ILE A 142 2.94 10.59 1.87
C ILE A 142 1.77 10.81 2.84
N ARG A 143 2.04 10.75 4.15
CA ARG A 143 1.06 10.96 5.23
C ARG A 143 0.30 12.27 5.07
N LYS A 144 0.99 13.38 4.77
CA LYS A 144 0.35 14.70 4.61
C LYS A 144 -0.68 14.72 3.50
N ILE A 145 -0.42 14.02 2.39
CA ILE A 145 -1.35 13.96 1.26
C ILE A 145 -2.54 13.07 1.62
N ILE A 146 -2.29 11.90 2.19
CA ILE A 146 -3.35 11.00 2.67
C ILE A 146 -4.24 11.70 3.70
N GLN A 147 -3.66 12.49 4.61
CA GLN A 147 -4.41 13.26 5.59
C GLN A 147 -5.37 14.25 4.93
N LYS A 148 -4.92 15.01 3.92
CA LYS A 148 -5.80 15.91 3.14
C LYS A 148 -6.94 15.12 2.49
N ILE A 149 -6.65 13.96 1.92
CA ILE A 149 -7.66 13.10 1.26
C ILE A 149 -8.71 12.61 2.26
N ILE A 150 -8.32 12.31 3.50
CA ILE A 150 -9.25 11.83 4.55
C ILE A 150 -10.08 12.97 5.15
N GLU A 151 -9.51 14.17 5.27
CA GLU A 151 -10.15 15.33 5.89
C GLU A 151 -11.16 16.04 4.97
N ASP A 152 -11.01 15.91 3.65
CA ASP A 152 -11.98 16.37 2.63
C ASP A 152 -13.28 15.53 2.61
#